data_AF-A0A482UL82-F1
#
_entry.id   AF-A0A482UL82-F1
#
_cell.length_a   1.000
_cell.length_b   1.000
_cell.length_c   1.000
_cell.angle_alpha   90.00
_cell.angle_beta   90.00
_cell.angle_gamma   90.00
#
_symmetry.space_group_name_H-M   'P 1'
#
loop_
_entity.id
_entity.type
_entity.pdbx_description
1 polymer ?
#
loop_
_entity_poly.entity_id
_entity_poly.type
_entity_poly.pdbx_seq_one_letter_code
_entity_poly.pdbx_strand_id
1 'polypeptide(L)'
;MKHYGPTGRREQPCPDESVSEAEQVLAALDSLHEPTMQAYAEFCEDKIEVPAALAKALILSICSGKWDALRSRIGYSNEWLDEALNEIVWSIDKQQAAFIEHHAEQLRSKAEQIEQSKREAA
;
A
#
# COMPACT_ATOMS: atom_id res chain seq x y z
N MET A 1 -12.90 35.63 49.50
CA MET A 1 -13.13 35.62 48.05
C MET A 1 -11.84 35.30 47.32
N LYS A 2 -11.70 34.08 46.80
CA LYS A 2 -10.73 33.73 45.76
C LYS A 2 -11.45 32.79 44.79
N HIS A 3 -11.87 33.34 43.66
CA HIS A 3 -12.49 32.58 42.57
C HIS A 3 -11.36 31.86 41.83
N TYR A 4 -11.38 30.53 41.84
CA TYR A 4 -10.59 29.72 40.93
C TYR A 4 -11.26 29.81 39.55
N GLY A 5 -10.58 30.41 38.58
CA GLY A 5 -10.99 30.41 37.17
C GLY A 5 -10.93 29.01 36.58
N PRO A 6 -11.66 28.75 35.48
CA PRO A 6 -11.71 27.42 34.89
C PRO A 6 -10.34 27.04 34.36
N THR A 7 -9.87 25.88 34.81
CA THR A 7 -8.69 25.17 34.31
C THR A 7 -8.73 25.19 32.78
N GLY A 8 -7.75 25.87 32.19
CA GLY A 8 -7.59 25.96 30.74
C GLY A 8 -7.69 24.56 30.14
N ARG A 9 -8.69 24.37 29.29
CA ARG A 9 -8.81 23.24 28.39
C ARG A 9 -7.49 23.23 27.62
N ARG A 10 -6.58 22.31 27.94
CA ARG A 10 -5.48 21.98 27.02
C ARG A 10 -6.19 21.61 25.73
N GLU A 11 -6.17 22.49 24.74
CA GLU A 11 -6.35 22.10 23.37
C GLU A 11 -5.35 20.96 23.18
N GLN A 12 -5.86 19.71 23.18
CA GLN A 12 -5.10 18.63 22.58
C GLN A 12 -4.73 19.17 21.20
N PRO A 13 -3.45 19.09 20.79
CA PRO A 13 -3.17 19.26 19.38
C PRO A 13 -4.13 18.29 18.69
N CYS A 14 -5.02 18.82 17.84
CA CYS A 14 -5.66 17.99 16.84
C CYS A 14 -4.51 17.18 16.24
N PRO A 15 -4.53 15.83 16.31
CA PRO A 15 -3.46 15.09 15.71
C PRO A 15 -3.42 15.54 14.26
N ASP A 16 -2.24 16.00 13.84
CA ASP A 16 -1.96 16.35 12.47
C ASP A 16 -1.95 15.02 11.69
N GLU A 17 -3.12 14.39 11.56
CA GLU A 17 -3.33 13.12 10.86
C GLU A 17 -3.37 13.34 9.36
N SER A 18 -2.62 14.31 8.87
CA SER A 18 -2.31 14.45 7.45
C SER A 18 -1.20 13.45 7.09
N VAL A 19 -1.39 12.17 7.45
CA VAL A 19 -0.63 11.05 6.89
C VAL A 19 -0.85 11.12 5.38
N SER A 20 0.21 11.36 4.63
CA SER A 20 0.16 11.51 3.17
C SER A 20 -0.55 10.29 2.57
N GLU A 21 -1.35 10.44 1.51
CA GLU A 21 -2.03 9.28 0.92
C GLU A 21 -1.04 8.20 0.49
N ALA A 22 0.21 8.57 0.14
CA ALA A 22 1.29 7.63 -0.13
C ALA A 22 1.66 6.79 1.11
N GLU A 23 1.73 7.41 2.29
CA GLU A 23 1.97 6.72 3.56
C GLU A 23 0.80 5.81 3.93
N GLN A 24 -0.45 6.20 3.60
CA GLN A 24 -1.62 5.35 3.78
C GLN A 24 -1.57 4.11 2.88
N VAL A 25 -1.15 4.27 1.62
CA VAL A 25 -0.98 3.13 0.70
C VAL A 25 0.14 2.21 1.19
N LEU A 26 1.27 2.75 1.66
CA LEU A 26 2.34 1.96 2.23
C LEU A 26 1.87 1.19 3.48
N ALA A 27 1.19 1.85 4.42
CA ALA A 27 0.62 1.21 5.60
C ALA A 27 -0.41 0.12 5.26
N ALA A 28 -1.17 0.31 4.17
CA ALA A 28 -2.09 -0.70 3.65
C ALA A 28 -1.33 -1.93 3.11
N LEU A 29 -0.20 -1.74 2.43
CA LEU A 29 0.67 -2.85 2.00
C LEU A 29 1.29 -3.57 3.21
N ASP A 30 1.81 -2.83 4.20
CA ASP A 30 2.40 -3.38 5.42
C ASP A 30 1.40 -4.19 6.26
N SER A 31 0.13 -3.77 6.26
CA SER A 31 -0.96 -4.47 6.94
C SER A 31 -1.60 -5.58 6.09
N LEU A 32 -1.05 -5.88 4.91
CA LEU A 32 -1.57 -6.88 3.97
C LEU A 32 -3.04 -6.63 3.59
N HIS A 33 -3.41 -5.37 3.41
CA HIS A 33 -4.75 -4.98 3.01
C HIS A 33 -5.06 -5.52 1.60
N GLU A 34 -6.01 -6.46 1.52
CA GLU A 34 -6.27 -7.23 0.30
C GLU A 34 -6.58 -6.38 -0.93
N PRO A 35 -7.47 -5.36 -0.86
CA PRO A 35 -7.76 -4.50 -2.02
C PRO A 35 -6.53 -3.76 -2.54
N THR A 36 -5.64 -3.30 -1.65
CA THR A 36 -4.42 -2.59 -2.07
C THR A 36 -3.41 -3.55 -2.71
N MET A 37 -3.26 -4.76 -2.17
CA MET A 37 -2.43 -5.80 -2.81
C MET A 37 -2.98 -6.24 -4.17
N GLN A 38 -4.30 -6.31 -4.32
CA GLN A 38 -4.95 -6.60 -5.61
C GLN A 38 -4.67 -5.49 -6.62
N ALA A 39 -4.86 -4.23 -6.23
CA ALA A 39 -4.56 -3.08 -7.08
C ALA A 39 -3.07 -3.04 -7.48
N TYR A 40 -2.17 -3.41 -6.56
CA TYR A 40 -0.75 -3.48 -6.86
C TYR A 40 -0.42 -4.62 -7.85
N ALA A 41 -1.08 -5.76 -7.71
CA ALA A 41 -0.92 -6.88 -8.64
C ALA A 41 -1.41 -6.53 -10.06
N GLU A 42 -2.55 -5.86 -10.16
CA GLU A 42 -3.10 -5.37 -11.44
C GLU A 42 -2.18 -4.31 -12.06
N PHE A 43 -1.66 -3.38 -11.25
CA PHE A 43 -0.66 -2.42 -11.71
C PHE A 43 0.61 -3.12 -12.24
N CYS A 44 1.05 -4.19 -11.59
CA CYS A 44 2.18 -4.98 -12.06
C CYS A 44 1.87 -5.74 -13.37
N GLU A 45 0.67 -6.29 -13.54
CA GLU A 45 0.27 -7.01 -14.76
C GLU A 45 0.48 -6.15 -16.01
N ASP A 46 0.11 -4.86 -15.94
CA ASP A 46 0.31 -3.89 -17.03
C ASP A 46 1.78 -3.50 -17.29
N LYS A 47 2.68 -3.72 -16.33
CA LYS A 47 4.07 -3.22 -16.38
C LYS A 47 5.12 -4.29 -16.63
N ILE A 48 4.91 -5.49 -16.12
CA ILE A 48 5.90 -6.56 -16.14
C ILE A 48 5.39 -7.83 -16.85
N GLU A 49 4.20 -7.78 -17.47
CA GLU A 49 3.60 -8.87 -18.26
C GLU A 49 3.45 -10.20 -17.47
N VAL A 50 3.27 -10.09 -16.15
CA VAL A 50 3.04 -11.22 -15.26
C VAL A 50 1.56 -11.29 -14.90
N PRO A 51 0.92 -12.48 -14.94
CA PRO A 51 -0.49 -12.60 -14.56
C PRO A 51 -0.74 -12.05 -13.16
N ALA A 52 -1.80 -11.25 -12.98
CA ALA A 52 -2.11 -10.60 -11.71
C ALA A 52 -2.19 -11.58 -10.53
N ALA A 53 -2.69 -12.81 -10.76
CA ALA A 53 -2.75 -13.84 -9.72
C ALA A 53 -1.35 -14.25 -9.19
N LEU A 54 -0.36 -14.37 -10.07
CA LEU A 54 1.01 -14.67 -9.68
C LEU A 54 1.65 -13.46 -8.99
N ALA A 55 1.48 -12.26 -9.56
CA ALA A 55 1.98 -11.02 -8.95
C ALA A 55 1.42 -10.85 -7.53
N LYS A 56 0.11 -11.04 -7.31
CA LYS A 56 -0.53 -10.96 -5.99
C LYS A 56 0.08 -11.96 -4.99
N ALA A 57 0.29 -13.21 -5.40
CA ALA A 57 0.88 -14.23 -4.53
C ALA A 57 2.31 -13.87 -4.12
N LEU A 58 3.10 -13.32 -5.05
CA LEU A 58 4.45 -12.87 -4.77
C LEU A 58 4.47 -11.61 -3.89
N ILE A 59 3.64 -10.60 -4.18
CA ILE A 59 3.46 -9.40 -3.35
C ILE A 59 3.11 -9.78 -1.91
N LEU A 60 2.18 -10.70 -1.71
CA LEU A 60 1.84 -11.20 -0.38
C LEU A 60 3.06 -11.82 0.33
N SER A 61 3.87 -12.59 -0.39
CA SER A 61 5.08 -13.20 0.17
C SER A 61 6.13 -12.15 0.56
N ILE A 62 6.31 -11.11 -0.28
CA ILE A 62 7.21 -9.98 -0.04
C ILE A 62 6.74 -9.18 1.17
N CYS A 63 5.51 -8.66 1.15
CA CYS A 63 4.97 -7.80 2.22
C CYS A 63 4.86 -8.52 3.57
N SER A 64 4.68 -9.85 3.58
CA SER A 64 4.68 -10.63 4.82
C SER A 64 6.09 -10.99 5.33
N GLY A 65 7.16 -10.60 4.63
CA GLY A 65 8.54 -10.94 4.96
C GLY A 65 8.87 -12.43 4.82
N LYS A 66 8.07 -13.18 4.05
CA LYS A 66 8.21 -14.64 3.89
C LYS A 66 8.88 -15.05 2.59
N TRP A 67 9.21 -14.10 1.72
CA TRP A 67 9.80 -14.36 0.41
C TRP A 67 11.07 -15.20 0.50
N ASP A 68 12.06 -14.81 1.30
CA ASP A 68 13.34 -15.53 1.38
C ASP A 68 13.18 -16.98 1.84
N ALA A 69 12.28 -17.22 2.82
CA ALA A 69 11.99 -18.56 3.30
C ALA A 69 11.26 -19.41 2.25
N LEU A 70 10.34 -18.82 1.49
CA LEU A 70 9.67 -19.48 0.37
C LEU A 70 10.67 -19.80 -0.76
N ARG A 71 11.48 -18.82 -1.13
CA ARG A 71 12.51 -18.90 -2.15
C ARG A 71 13.50 -20.02 -1.84
N SER A 72 14.03 -20.07 -0.62
CA SER A 72 14.96 -21.12 -0.19
C SER A 72 14.37 -22.53 -0.31
N ARG A 73 13.07 -22.70 0.00
CA ARG A 73 12.37 -23.99 -0.17
C ARG A 73 12.19 -24.37 -1.63
N ILE A 74 11.92 -23.39 -2.50
CA ILE A 74 11.80 -23.60 -3.95
C ILE A 74 13.17 -23.98 -4.52
N GLY A 75 14.23 -23.22 -4.21
CA GLY A 75 15.59 -23.46 -4.71
C GLY A 75 16.16 -24.82 -4.32
N TYR A 76 15.79 -25.35 -3.14
CA TYR A 76 16.17 -26.72 -2.76
C TYR A 76 15.62 -27.80 -3.71
N SER A 77 14.45 -27.56 -4.30
CA SER A 77 13.75 -28.54 -5.15
C SER A 77 13.89 -28.25 -6.65
N ASN A 78 14.02 -26.98 -7.01
CA ASN A 78 14.09 -26.50 -8.38
C ASN A 78 14.76 -25.12 -8.46
N GLU A 79 16.05 -25.10 -8.79
CA GLU A 79 16.87 -23.89 -8.92
C GLU A 79 16.39 -22.96 -10.05
N TRP A 80 15.94 -23.51 -11.19
CA TRP A 80 15.44 -22.69 -12.30
C TRP A 80 14.15 -21.95 -11.95
N LEU A 81 13.28 -22.58 -11.14
CA LEU A 81 12.07 -21.93 -10.67
C LEU A 81 12.37 -20.85 -9.63
N ASP A 82 13.37 -21.06 -8.76
CA ASP A 82 13.86 -20.02 -7.85
C ASP A 82 14.34 -18.81 -8.64
N GLU A 83 15.26 -19.00 -9.58
CA GLU A 83 15.81 -17.91 -10.40
C GLU A 83 14.71 -17.14 -11.13
N ALA A 84 13.79 -17.83 -11.81
CA ALA A 84 12.69 -17.20 -12.53
C ALA A 84 11.76 -16.39 -11.63
N LEU A 85 11.37 -16.93 -10.47
CA LEU A 85 10.49 -16.21 -9.54
C LEU A 85 11.22 -15.06 -8.85
N ASN A 86 12.52 -15.19 -8.58
CA ASN A 86 13.33 -14.12 -8.01
C ASN A 86 13.43 -12.93 -8.98
N GLU A 87 13.63 -13.16 -10.28
CA GLU A 87 13.61 -12.08 -11.29
C GLU A 87 12.25 -11.36 -11.34
N ILE A 88 11.15 -12.10 -11.20
CA ILE A 88 9.81 -11.48 -11.12
C ILE A 88 9.66 -10.66 -9.84
N VAL A 89 10.09 -11.16 -8.69
CA VAL A 89 10.04 -10.42 -7.42
C VAL A 89 10.85 -9.13 -7.49
N TRP A 90 12.04 -9.17 -8.08
CA TRP A 90 12.84 -7.96 -8.34
C TRP A 90 12.14 -6.98 -9.27
N SER A 91 11.42 -7.49 -10.28
CA SER A 91 10.65 -6.65 -11.20
C SER A 91 9.44 -6.01 -10.50
N ILE A 92 8.76 -6.74 -9.62
CA ILE A 92 7.68 -6.23 -8.76
C ILE A 92 8.23 -5.13 -7.84
N ASP A 93 9.32 -5.39 -7.10
CA ASP A 93 9.90 -4.45 -6.15
C ASP A 93 10.22 -3.09 -6.79
N LYS A 94 10.76 -3.09 -8.02
CA LYS A 94 11.02 -1.88 -8.81
C LYS A 94 9.76 -1.04 -9.12
N GLN A 95 8.57 -1.64 -9.11
CA GLN A 95 7.31 -0.94 -9.36
C GLN A 95 6.69 -0.33 -8.08
N GLN A 96 7.20 -0.65 -6.89
CA GLN A 96 6.51 -0.31 -5.63
C GLN A 96 6.30 1.20 -5.46
N ALA A 97 7.37 1.98 -5.65
CA ALA A 97 7.29 3.44 -5.51
C ALA A 97 6.29 4.05 -6.51
N ALA A 98 6.34 3.61 -7.77
CA ALA A 98 5.44 4.07 -8.81
C ALA A 98 3.97 3.69 -8.51
N PHE A 99 3.73 2.48 -8.00
CA PHE A 99 2.41 2.07 -7.55
C PHE A 99 1.90 2.93 -6.40
N ILE A 100 2.73 3.17 -5.38
CA ILE A 100 2.35 3.98 -4.21
C ILE A 100 1.91 5.38 -4.64
N GLU A 101 2.71 6.05 -5.48
CA GLU A 101 2.38 7.37 -6.00
C GLU A 101 1.09 7.36 -6.83
N HIS A 102 0.98 6.40 -7.77
CA HIS A 102 -0.18 6.26 -8.63
C HIS A 102 -1.47 6.02 -7.84
N HIS A 103 -1.43 5.10 -6.88
CA HIS A 103 -2.61 4.74 -6.09
C HIS A 103 -2.98 5.86 -5.10
N ALA A 104 -2.00 6.56 -4.53
CA ALA A 104 -2.24 7.75 -3.73
C ALA A 104 -2.94 8.87 -4.53
N GLU A 105 -2.53 9.08 -5.78
CA GLU A 105 -3.19 10.04 -6.68
C GLU A 105 -4.63 9.63 -7.01
N GLN A 106 -4.88 8.35 -7.27
CA GLN A 106 -6.25 7.84 -7.46
C GLN A 106 -7.14 8.09 -6.24
N LEU A 107 -6.61 7.88 -5.02
CA LEU A 107 -7.34 8.13 -3.78
C LEU A 107 -7.66 9.63 -3.63
N ARG A 108 -6.70 10.52 -3.90
CA ARG A 108 -6.93 11.97 -3.89
C ARG A 108 -8.01 12.40 -4.87
N SER A 109 -7.89 11.98 -6.13
CA SER A 109 -8.87 12.34 -7.17
C SER A 109 -10.28 11.84 -6.82
N LYS A 110 -10.39 10.64 -6.25
CA LYS A 110 -11.69 10.10 -5.81
C LYS A 110 -12.28 10.90 -4.65
N ALA A 111 -11.46 11.34 -3.69
CA ALA A 111 -11.91 12.17 -2.58
C ALA A 111 -12.46 13.52 -3.07
N GLU A 112 -11.75 14.18 -3.98
CA GLU A 112 -12.16 15.45 -4.60
C GLU A 112 -13.48 15.33 -5.37
N GLN A 113 -13.64 14.26 -6.17
CA GLN A 113 -14.90 14.01 -6.90
C GLN A 113 -16.09 13.82 -5.97
N ILE A 114 -15.90 13.11 -4.84
CA ILE A 114 -16.94 12.92 -3.83
C ILE A 114 -17.30 14.26 -3.17
N GLU A 115 -16.31 15.08 -2.86
CA GLU A 115 -16.55 16.40 -2.26
C GLU A 115 -17.31 17.33 -3.21
N GLN A 116 -16.89 17.40 -4.49
CA GLN A 116 -17.55 18.22 -5.50
C GLN A 116 -19.01 17.77 -5.71
N SER A 117 -19.25 16.46 -5.81
CA SER A 117 -20.60 15.91 -5.95
C SER A 117 -21.52 16.27 -4.78
N LYS A 118 -20.97 16.32 -3.55
CA LYS A 118 -21.72 16.74 -2.35
C LYS A 118 -22.05 18.23 -2.36
N ARG A 119 -21.14 19.07 -2.87
CA ARG A 119 -21.33 20.53 -2.97
C ARG A 119 -22.38 20.88 -4.03
N GLU A 120 -22.43 20.15 -5.14
CA GLU A 120 -23.42 20.36 -6.21
C GLU A 120 -24.83 19.84 -5.85
N ALA A 121 -24.91 18.90 -4.91
CA ALA A 121 -26.18 18.33 -4.43
C ALA A 121 -26.80 19.08 -3.22
N ALA A 122 -26.13 20.11 -2.70
CA ALA A 122 -26.56 20.91 -1.54
C ALA A 122 -27.06 22.30 -1.97
#